data_AF-A0A0Q5CQJ9-F1
#
_entry.id   AF-A0A0Q5CQJ9-F1
#
_cell.length_a   1.000
_cell.length_b   1.000
_cell.length_c   1.000
_cell.angle_alpha   90.00
_cell.angle_beta   90.00
_cell.angle_gamma   90.00
#
_symmetry.space_group_name_H-M   'P 1'
#
loop_
_entity.id
_entity.type
_entity.pdbx_description
1 polymer ?
#
loop_
_entity_poly.entity_id
_entity_poly.type
_entity_poly.pdbx_seq_one_letter_code
_entity_poly.pdbx_strand_id
1 'polypeptide(L)'
;MFKTTLAASVGVLAFIQVASASSDSAWNAVFAKANGTCIGQSRMVSPEATAPVVFDDAVGKIAILLREKSGKSNKALNLICLYDKKSGKASIAEYQWLGQ
;
A
#
# COMPACT_ATOMS: atom_id res chain seq x y z
N MET A 1 -12.25 7.34 55.45
CA MET A 1 -12.66 6.53 54.29
C MET A 1 -12.29 7.15 52.93
N PHE A 2 -11.36 8.12 52.88
CA PHE A 2 -10.91 8.75 51.62
C PHE A 2 -9.61 8.15 51.03
N LYS A 3 -8.92 7.27 51.77
CA LYS A 3 -7.62 6.71 51.35
C LYS A 3 -7.73 5.50 50.43
N THR A 4 -8.86 4.79 50.45
CA THR A 4 -9.10 3.61 49.61
C THR A 4 -9.56 3.97 48.20
N THR A 5 -10.08 5.18 47.99
CA THR A 5 -10.56 5.65 46.67
C THR A 5 -9.41 6.06 45.75
N LEU A 6 -8.26 6.47 46.30
CA LEU A 6 -7.09 6.90 45.52
C LEU A 6 -6.31 5.72 44.90
N ALA A 7 -6.37 4.54 45.52
CA ALA A 7 -5.66 3.36 45.04
C ALA A 7 -6.35 2.70 43.83
N ALA A 8 -7.67 2.86 43.69
CA ALA A 8 -8.44 2.26 42.60
C ALA A 8 -8.29 3.01 41.26
N SER A 9 -7.94 4.30 41.26
CA SER A 9 -7.78 5.10 40.04
C SER A 9 -6.45 4.88 39.33
N VAL A 10 -5.39 4.46 40.04
CA VAL A 10 -4.06 4.21 39.44
C VAL A 10 -4.04 2.93 38.59
N GLY A 11 -4.84 1.92 38.97
CA GLY A 11 -4.90 0.64 38.24
C GLY A 11 -5.52 0.74 36.84
N VAL A 12 -6.39 1.73 36.59
CA VAL A 12 -7.10 1.87 35.30
C VAL A 12 -6.21 2.51 34.23
N LEU A 13 -5.22 3.31 34.61
CA LEU A 13 -4.25 3.92 33.69
C LEU A 13 -3.20 2.93 33.16
N ALA A 14 -3.16 1.68 33.64
CA ALA A 14 -2.25 0.66 33.12
C ALA A 14 -2.75 0.02 31.80
N PHE A 15 -4.00 0.28 31.40
CA PHE A 15 -4.63 -0.29 30.20
C PHE A 15 -4.89 0.73 29.08
N ILE A 16 -4.22 1.89 29.10
CA ILE A 16 -4.24 2.78 27.93
C ILE A 16 -3.47 2.06 26.82
N GLN A 17 -4.20 1.25 26.05
CA GLN A 17 -3.70 0.63 24.84
C GLN A 17 -3.22 1.79 23.96
N VAL A 18 -1.91 1.84 23.75
CA VAL A 18 -1.31 2.83 22.87
C VAL A 18 -1.95 2.60 21.51
N ALA A 19 -2.85 3.50 21.10
CA ALA A 19 -3.46 3.46 19.79
C ALA A 19 -2.35 3.75 18.79
N SER A 20 -1.67 2.71 18.32
CA SER A 20 -0.69 2.82 17.25
C SER A 20 -1.45 3.10 15.97
N ALA A 21 -1.59 4.37 15.62
CA ALA A 21 -1.85 4.76 14.25
C ALA A 21 -0.75 4.17 13.35
N SER A 22 -1.09 3.73 12.14
CA SER A 22 -0.09 3.25 11.18
C SER A 22 0.99 4.31 10.99
N SER A 23 2.25 3.95 11.27
CA SER A 23 3.40 4.85 11.12
C SER A 23 3.81 4.99 9.65
N ASP A 24 4.50 6.08 9.33
CA ASP A 24 5.09 6.28 8.00
C ASP A 24 6.02 5.13 7.60
N SER A 25 6.77 4.59 8.56
CA SER A 25 7.64 3.43 8.34
C SER A 25 6.87 2.19 7.93
N ALA A 26 5.68 1.95 8.51
CA ALA A 26 4.83 0.83 8.15
C ALA A 26 4.28 0.98 6.72
N TRP A 27 3.83 2.20 6.37
CA TRP A 27 3.38 2.50 5.02
C TRP A 27 4.49 2.33 3.99
N ASN A 28 5.67 2.90 4.24
CA ASN A 28 6.82 2.79 3.37
C ASN A 28 7.23 1.33 3.14
N ALA A 29 7.18 0.49 4.17
CA ALA A 29 7.49 -0.93 4.06
C ALA A 29 6.49 -1.67 3.14
N VAL A 30 5.20 -1.38 3.26
CA VAL A 30 4.16 -1.98 2.41
C VAL A 30 4.27 -1.47 0.97
N PHE A 31 4.50 -0.18 0.77
CA PHE A 31 4.65 0.41 -0.55
C PHE A 31 5.90 -0.09 -1.28
N ALA A 32 7.01 -0.26 -0.57
CA ALA A 32 8.22 -0.87 -1.14
C ALA A 32 7.95 -2.31 -1.62
N LYS A 33 7.21 -3.11 -0.83
CA LYS A 33 6.80 -4.47 -1.24
C LYS A 33 5.86 -4.45 -2.44
N ALA A 34 4.85 -3.58 -2.44
CA ALA A 34 3.90 -3.45 -3.53
C ALA A 34 4.62 -3.05 -4.84
N ASN A 35 5.43 -1.99 -4.80
CA ASN A 35 6.21 -1.54 -5.96
C ASN A 35 7.16 -2.62 -6.46
N GLY A 36 7.93 -3.24 -5.58
CA GLY A 36 8.87 -4.30 -5.96
C GLY A 36 8.17 -5.51 -6.58
N THR A 37 7.01 -5.91 -6.05
CA THR A 37 6.22 -7.03 -6.58
C THR A 37 5.63 -6.68 -7.95
N CYS A 38 5.03 -5.50 -8.09
CA CYS A 38 4.42 -5.05 -9.33
C CYS A 38 5.45 -4.90 -10.45
N ILE A 39 6.59 -4.25 -10.17
CA ILE A 39 7.70 -4.09 -11.13
C ILE A 39 8.30 -5.46 -11.49
N GLY A 40 8.56 -6.31 -10.49
CA GLY A 40 9.15 -7.63 -10.73
C GLY A 40 8.27 -8.55 -11.57
N GLN A 41 6.94 -8.42 -11.47
CA GLN A 41 5.99 -9.26 -12.20
C GLN A 41 5.51 -8.64 -13.52
N SER A 42 5.75 -7.36 -13.79
CA SER A 42 5.29 -6.68 -15.00
C SER A 42 6.03 -7.08 -16.28
N ARG A 43 7.23 -7.65 -16.15
CA ARG A 43 8.14 -7.99 -17.26
C ARG A 43 8.59 -6.78 -18.11
N MET A 44 8.40 -5.56 -17.62
CA MET A 44 8.93 -4.35 -18.23
C MET A 44 10.44 -4.27 -18.01
N VAL A 45 11.17 -3.70 -18.98
CA VAL A 45 12.62 -3.49 -18.92
C VAL A 45 12.95 -2.21 -18.14
N SER A 46 12.19 -1.14 -18.37
CA SER A 46 12.36 0.15 -17.70
C SER A 46 10.99 0.74 -17.31
N PRO A 47 10.35 0.18 -16.28
CA PRO A 47 9.05 0.67 -15.82
C PRO A 47 9.16 1.97 -15.02
N GLU A 48 8.29 2.92 -15.33
CA GLU A 48 7.93 4.04 -14.48
C GLU A 48 6.71 3.65 -13.65
N ALA A 49 6.80 3.76 -12.32
CA ALA A 49 5.70 3.48 -11.41
C ALA A 49 5.12 4.77 -10.83
N THR A 50 3.80 4.87 -10.74
CA THR A 50 3.14 5.96 -10.02
C THR A 50 3.27 5.80 -8.51
N ALA A 51 2.91 6.85 -7.76
CA ALA A 51 2.62 6.69 -6.35
C ALA A 51 1.53 5.62 -6.14
N PRO A 52 1.60 4.83 -5.05
CA PRO A 52 0.57 3.85 -4.73
C PRO A 52 -0.78 4.52 -4.44
N VAL A 53 -1.84 4.00 -5.05
CA VAL A 53 -3.22 4.38 -4.74
C VAL A 53 -3.74 3.44 -3.67
N VAL A 54 -4.13 4.01 -2.54
CA VAL A 54 -4.63 3.27 -1.38
C VAL A 54 -6.13 3.48 -1.26
N PHE A 55 -6.86 2.38 -1.14
CA PHE A 55 -8.29 2.37 -0.85
C PHE A 55 -8.52 2.04 0.62
N ASP A 56 -9.77 2.13 1.06
CA ASP A 56 -10.17 1.67 2.39
C ASP A 56 -9.79 0.20 2.63
N ASP A 57 -9.77 -0.19 3.90
CA ASP A 57 -9.32 -1.52 4.29
C ASP A 57 -10.23 -2.65 3.82
N ALA A 58 -11.50 -2.39 3.47
CA ALA A 58 -12.40 -3.41 2.95
C ALA A 58 -11.98 -3.85 1.52
N VAL A 59 -11.42 -2.94 0.72
CA VAL A 59 -10.82 -3.28 -0.58
C VAL A 59 -9.58 -4.14 -0.39
N GLY A 60 -8.75 -3.80 0.60
CA GLY A 60 -7.56 -4.58 0.96
C GLY A 60 -6.47 -4.63 -0.13
N LYS A 61 -6.56 -3.76 -1.15
CA LYS A 61 -5.61 -3.68 -2.27
C LYS A 61 -4.91 -2.33 -2.32
N ILE A 62 -3.72 -2.34 -2.92
CA ILE A 62 -2.98 -1.15 -3.34
C ILE A 62 -2.86 -1.20 -4.85
N ALA A 63 -3.26 -0.13 -5.53
CA ALA A 63 -3.14 -0.04 -6.99
C ALA A 63 -1.92 0.80 -7.39
N ILE A 64 -1.14 0.31 -8.34
CA ILE A 64 0.03 1.01 -8.90
C ILE A 64 -0.10 0.98 -10.42
N LEU A 65 -0.03 2.14 -11.06
CA LEU A 65 0.04 2.22 -12.50
C LEU A 65 1.52 2.17 -12.91
N LEU A 66 1.82 1.30 -13.86
CA LEU A 66 3.12 1.14 -14.47
C LEU A 66 3.06 1.60 -15.92
N ARG A 67 4.08 2.33 -16.36
CA ARG A 67 4.23 2.76 -17.74
C ARG A 67 5.63 2.41 -18.24
N GLU A 68 5.71 1.92 -19.46
CA GLU A 68 6.97 1.76 -20.17
C GLU A 68 6.83 2.34 -21.57
N LYS A 69 7.74 3.22 -21.96
CA LYS A 69 7.85 3.67 -23.35
C LYS A 69 8.82 2.74 -24.08
N SER A 70 8.33 2.04 -25.10
CA SER A 70 9.19 1.20 -25.93
C SER A 70 10.17 2.07 -26.72
N GLY A 71 11.48 1.81 -26.62
CA GLY A 71 12.47 2.51 -27.46
C GLY A 71 12.32 2.20 -28.97
N LYS A 72 11.61 1.12 -29.32
CA LYS A 72 11.42 0.66 -30.71
C LYS A 72 10.06 1.06 -31.32
N SER A 73 9.11 1.50 -30.50
CA SER A 73 7.77 1.90 -30.99
C SER A 73 7.28 3.11 -30.22
N ASN A 74 6.55 4.02 -30.87
CA ASN A 74 6.01 5.20 -30.19
C ASN A 74 4.81 4.87 -29.27
N LYS A 75 4.54 3.58 -29.01
CA LYS A 75 3.47 3.10 -28.12
C LYS A 75 4.00 2.94 -26.70
N ALA A 76 3.30 3.54 -25.75
CA ALA A 76 3.53 3.32 -24.33
C ALA A 76 2.71 2.09 -23.88
N LEU A 77 3.37 1.13 -23.26
CA LEU A 77 2.70 0.05 -22.53
C LEU A 77 2.29 0.60 -21.16
N ASN A 78 1.00 0.56 -20.84
CA ASN A 78 0.51 0.95 -19.53
C ASN A 78 -0.13 -0.29 -18.89
N LEU A 79 0.25 -0.59 -17.66
CA LEU A 79 -0.31 -1.69 -16.87
C LEU A 79 -0.82 -1.16 -15.55
N ILE A 80 -1.93 -1.71 -15.06
CA ILE A 80 -2.37 -1.53 -13.69
C ILE A 80 -2.03 -2.78 -12.89
N CYS A 81 -1.39 -2.58 -11.74
CA CYS A 81 -1.07 -3.63 -10.79
C CYS A 81 -1.94 -3.47 -9.54
N LEU A 82 -2.62 -4.53 -9.13
CA LEU A 82 -3.34 -4.61 -7.86
C LEU A 82 -2.57 -5.53 -6.92
N TYR A 83 -1.95 -4.94 -5.90
CA TYR A 83 -1.26 -5.65 -4.83
C TYR A 83 -2.22 -5.95 -3.68
N ASP A 84 -2.34 -7.22 -3.30
CA ASP A 84 -3.16 -7.65 -2.17
C ASP A 84 -2.39 -7.57 -0.86
N LYS A 85 -2.83 -6.68 0.05
CA LYS A 85 -2.16 -6.42 1.33
C LYS A 85 -2.06 -7.67 2.22
N LYS A 86 -3.00 -8.61 2.09
CA LYS A 86 -3.12 -9.79 2.95
C LYS A 86 -2.24 -10.95 2.48
N SER A 87 -2.28 -11.26 1.19
CA SER A 87 -1.58 -12.38 0.56
C SER A 87 -0.22 -12.00 0.01
N GLY A 88 0.04 -10.71 -0.19
CA GLY A 88 1.26 -10.21 -0.82
C GLY A 88 1.36 -10.51 -2.31
N LYS A 89 0.28 -10.96 -2.95
CA LYS A 89 0.23 -11.26 -4.39
C LYS A 89 -0.14 -10.03 -5.19
N ALA A 90 0.35 -9.96 -6.44
CA ALA A 90 -0.06 -8.95 -7.40
C ALA A 90 -0.88 -9.56 -8.53
N SER A 91 -1.87 -8.81 -9.01
CA SER A 91 -2.58 -9.07 -10.27
C SER A 91 -2.31 -7.92 -11.21
N ILE A 92 -1.85 -8.22 -12.42
CA ILE A 92 -1.43 -7.20 -13.39
C ILE A 92 -2.31 -7.32 -14.63
N ALA A 93 -2.83 -6.20 -15.10
CA ALA A 93 -3.64 -6.11 -16.31
C ALA A 93 -3.20 -4.92 -17.16
N GLU A 94 -3.41 -5.01 -18.46
CA GLU A 94 -3.24 -3.86 -19.35
C GLU A 94 -4.21 -2.74 -18.98
N TYR A 95 -3.70 -1.52 -18.99
CA TYR A 95 -4.46 -0.32 -18.71
C TYR A 95 -4.57 0.51 -19.98
N GLN A 96 -5.79 0.67 -20.49
CA GLN A 96 -6.06 1.44 -21.69
C GLN A 96 -6.68 2.78 -21.33
N TRP A 97 -6.10 3.85 -21.88
CA TRP A 97 -6.65 5.19 -21.76
C TRP A 97 -7.75 5.38 -22.81
N LEU A 98 -8.94 5.75 -22.37
CA LEU A 98 -10.03 6.13 -23.27
C LEU A 98 -9.90 7.63 -23.55
N GLY A 99 -9.46 8.01 -24.75
CA GLY A 99 -9.33 9.40 -25.18
C GLY A 99 -7.91 9.90 -25.48
N GLN A 100 -7.03 9.04 -26.00
CA GLN A 100 -5.76 9.47 -26.61
C GLN A 100 -5.94 9.94 -28.04
#